data_AF-A0A8C5SJW1-F1
#
_entry.id   AF-A0A8C5SJW1-F1
#
_cell.length_a   1.000
_cell.length_b   1.000
_cell.length_c   1.000
_cell.angle_alpha   90.00
_cell.angle_beta   90.00
_cell.angle_gamma   90.00
#
_symmetry.space_group_name_H-M   'P 1'
#
loop_
_entity.id
_entity.type
_entity.pdbx_description
1 polymer ?
#
loop_
_entity_poly.entity_id
_entity_poly.type
_entity_poly.pdbx_seq_one_letter_code
_entity_poly.pdbx_strand_id
1 'polypeptide(L)' 'MKTVFFFKIVKGVKYRLNVDIRRTVCSKRILHPNLDKCDFQKMMMLRKKLTCDFEVWLIPWQQKIHIPVMFCH' A
#
# COMPACT_ATOMS: atom_id res chain seq x y z
N MET A 1 -25.82 27.19 28.42
CA MET A 1 -25.20 26.99 27.09
C MET A 1 -23.68 26.91 27.24
N LYS A 2 -23.12 25.70 27.24
CA LYS A 2 -21.69 25.48 26.97
C LYS A 2 -21.62 24.33 25.97
N THR A 3 -21.77 24.67 24.69
CA THR A 3 -21.52 23.75 23.60
C THR A 3 -20.01 23.53 23.54
N VAL A 4 -19.54 22.40 24.06
CA VAL A 4 -18.15 21.98 23.92
C VAL A 4 -17.95 21.55 22.47
N PHE A 5 -16.96 22.17 21.80
CA PHE A 5 -16.57 21.79 20.45
C PHE A 5 -16.05 20.34 20.46
N PHE A 6 -16.72 19.47 19.71
CA PHE A 6 -16.24 18.11 19.44
C PHE A 6 -14.85 18.19 18.80
N PHE A 7 -13.88 17.62 19.50
CA PHE A 7 -12.52 17.38 19.05
C PHE A 7 -12.52 16.77 17.63
N LYS A 8 -12.02 17.50 16.62
CA LYS A 8 -11.88 17.04 15.22
C LYS A 8 -10.69 16.10 15.02
N ILE A 9 -10.46 15.17 15.93
CA ILE A 9 -9.43 14.15 15.82
C ILE A 9 -10.21 12.86 16.04
N VAL A 10 -10.61 12.10 15.03
CA VAL A 10 -9.70 11.21 14.31
C VAL A 10 -10.47 10.63 13.11
N LYS A 11 -10.17 11.04 11.86
CA LYS A 11 -10.75 10.41 10.66
C LYS A 11 -9.87 9.30 10.07
N GLY A 12 -8.71 9.03 10.64
CA GLY A 12 -7.71 8.09 10.14
C GLY A 12 -6.40 8.80 9.82
N VAL A 13 -5.43 8.04 9.35
CA VAL A 13 -4.14 8.54 8.85
C VAL A 13 -4.10 8.32 7.34
N LYS A 14 -3.77 9.37 6.58
CA LYS A 14 -3.61 9.30 5.13
C LYS A 14 -2.12 9.40 4.79
N TYR A 15 -1.59 8.33 4.20
CA TYR A 15 -0.23 8.25 3.70
C TYR A 15 -0.21 8.48 2.19
N ARG A 16 0.81 9.21 1.73
CA ARG A 16 1.18 9.31 0.31
C ARG A 16 2.52 8.62 0.15
N LEU A 17 2.55 7.54 -0.63
CA LEU A 17 3.73 6.69 -0.79
C LEU A 17 4.14 6.72 -2.26
N ASN A 18 5.38 7.13 -2.52
CA ASN A 18 6.03 6.91 -3.80
C ASN A 18 6.98 5.71 -3.63
N VAL A 19 6.70 4.60 -4.32
CA VAL A 19 7.41 3.34 -4.11
C VAL A 19 7.81 2.68 -5.44
N ASP A 20 8.94 1.98 -5.41
CA ASP A 20 9.41 1.17 -6.52
C ASP A 20 9.00 -0.29 -6.34
N ILE A 21 8.12 -0.78 -7.21
CA ILE A 21 7.68 -2.18 -7.25
C ILE A 21 8.48 -2.94 -8.30
N ARG A 22 9.07 -4.08 -7.94
CA ARG A 22 9.86 -4.91 -8.85
C ARG A 22 9.26 -6.31 -8.97
N ARG A 23 9.39 -6.92 -10.15
CA ARG A 23 8.92 -8.30 -10.38
C ARG A 23 9.71 -9.28 -9.51
N THR A 24 8.99 -10.16 -8.82
CA THR A 24 9.58 -11.25 -8.03
C THR A 24 9.55 -12.57 -8.79
N VAL A 25 10.26 -13.58 -8.29
CA VAL A 25 10.23 -14.95 -8.82
C VAL A 25 8.96 -15.72 -8.43
N CYS A 26 8.24 -15.23 -7.41
CA CYS A 26 7.02 -15.86 -6.90
C CYS A 26 5.85 -15.70 -7.87
N SER A 27 5.06 -16.77 -8.02
CA SER A 27 3.84 -16.75 -8.82
C SER A 27 2.65 -16.26 -8.00
N LYS A 28 1.84 -15.38 -8.61
CA LYS A 28 0.61 -14.84 -7.99
C LYS A 28 -0.45 -15.92 -7.71
N ARG A 29 -0.37 -17.09 -8.37
CA ARG A 29 -1.35 -18.18 -8.23
C ARG A 29 -1.21 -18.99 -6.95
N ILE A 30 -0.10 -18.84 -6.23
CA ILE A 30 0.07 -19.45 -4.91
C ILE A 30 -0.91 -18.77 -3.96
N LEU A 31 -1.67 -19.54 -3.18
CA LEU A 31 -2.59 -18.99 -2.20
C LEU A 31 -1.78 -18.43 -1.01
N HIS A 32 -1.87 -17.12 -0.78
CA HIS A 32 -1.14 -16.39 0.28
C HIS A 32 0.40 -16.60 0.27
N PRO A 33 1.10 -16.25 -0.81
CA PRO A 33 2.55 -16.34 -0.83
C PRO A 33 3.12 -15.32 0.16
N ASN A 34 4.08 -15.75 0.97
CA ASN A 34 4.83 -14.83 1.82
C ASN A 34 5.75 -13.97 0.93
N LEU A 35 5.30 -12.76 0.60
CA LEU A 35 6.02 -11.83 -0.26
C LEU A 35 7.35 -11.37 0.34
N ASP A 36 7.51 -11.42 1.66
CA ASP A 36 8.77 -11.04 2.34
C ASP A 36 9.89 -12.04 2.06
N LYS A 37 9.55 -13.29 1.72
CA LYS A 37 10.49 -14.34 1.33
C LYS A 37 10.72 -14.42 -0.18
N CYS A 38 10.07 -13.56 -0.96
CA CYS A 38 10.14 -13.61 -2.42
C CYS A 38 11.27 -12.74 -2.95
N ASP A 39 12.28 -13.39 -3.54
CA ASP A 39 13.37 -12.70 -4.21
C ASP A 39 12.91 -11.96 -5.48
N PHE A 40 13.61 -10.89 -5.82
CA PHE A 40 13.45 -10.21 -7.11
C PHE A 40 13.95 -11.07 -8.27
N GLN A 41 13.32 -10.86 -9.43
CA GLN A 41 13.66 -11.58 -10.66
C GLN A 41 15.09 -11.24 -11.11
N LYS A 42 15.93 -12.28 -11.21
CA LYS A 42 17.34 -12.15 -11.63
C LYS A 42 17.50 -12.20 -13.15
N MET A 43 16.58 -12.88 -13.85
CA MET A 43 16.62 -13.00 -15.30
C MET A 43 16.31 -11.66 -15.98
N MET A 44 17.25 -11.15 -16.77
CA MET A 44 17.18 -9.80 -17.36
C MET A 44 15.93 -9.58 -18.22
N MET A 45 15.55 -10.57 -19.02
CA MET A 45 14.35 -10.55 -19.89
C MET A 45 13.04 -10.42 -19.11
N LEU A 46 13.01 -10.88 -17.85
CA LEU A 46 11.82 -10.88 -17.01
C LEU A 46 11.83 -9.74 -15.99
N ARG A 47 12.96 -9.04 -15.83
CA ARG A 47 13.12 -7.96 -14.87
C ARG A 47 12.22 -6.79 -15.26
N LYS A 48 11.28 -6.44 -14.38
CA LYS A 48 10.41 -5.29 -14.53
C LYS A 48 10.43 -4.47 -13.24
N LYS A 49 10.51 -3.14 -13.39
CA LYS A 49 10.40 -2.15 -12.32
C LYS A 49 9.26 -1.21 -12.71
N LEU A 50 8.41 -0.89 -11.75
CA LEU A 50 7.34 0.10 -11.84
C LEU A 50 7.54 1.08 -10.70
N THR A 51 7.35 2.36 -10.96
CA THR A 51 7.32 3.38 -9.91
C THR A 51 5.87 3.79 -9.74
N CYS A 52 5.37 3.69 -8.51
CA CYS A 52 3.96 3.87 -8.22
C CYS A 52 3.73 4.86 -7.08
N ASP A 53 2.70 5.67 -7.25
CA ASP A 53 2.17 6.58 -6.25
C ASP A 53 0.88 6.00 -5.66
N PHE A 54 0.86 5.88 -4.34
CA PHE A 54 -0.30 5.42 -3.59
C PHE A 54 -0.76 6.47 -2.60
N GLU A 55 -2.07 6.65 -2.53
CA GLU A 55 -2.70 7.25 -1.36
C GLU A 55 -3.34 6.13 -0.54
N VAL A 56 -2.88 5.95 0.70
CA VAL A 56 -3.38 4.91 1.62
C VAL A 56 -4.03 5.59 2.81
N TRP A 57 -5.31 5.35 3.03
CA TRP A 57 -6.06 5.84 4.17
C TRP A 57 -6.32 4.70 5.15
N LEU A 58 -5.65 4.79 6.30
CA LEU A 58 -5.64 3.79 7.35
C LEU A 58 -6.47 4.30 8.54
N ILE A 59 -7.42 3.50 9.01
CA ILE A 59 -8.25 3.80 10.18
C ILE A 59 -7.99 2.69 11.22
N PRO A 60 -6.93 2.83 12.06
CA PRO A 60 -6.46 1.76 12.94
C PRO A 60 -7.55 1.21 13.88
N TRP A 61 -8.33 2.10 14.50
CA TRP A 61 -9.37 1.73 15.47
C TRP A 61 -10.59 1.04 14.84
N GLN A 62 -10.71 1.04 13.52
CA GLN A 62 -11.73 0.26 12.79
C GLN A 62 -11.12 -0.90 12.00
N GLN A 63 -9.79 -1.08 12.03
CA GLN A 63 -9.07 -2.05 11.21
C GLN A 63 -9.38 -1.91 9.70
N LYS A 64 -9.62 -0.68 9.24
CA LYS A 64 -9.94 -0.39 7.83
C LYS A 64 -8.77 0.22 7.11
N ILE A 65 -8.58 -0.24 5.87
CA ILE A 65 -7.59 0.29 4.93
C ILE A 65 -8.32 0.60 3.64
N HIS A 66 -8.12 1.81 3.14
CA HIS A 66 -8.62 2.27 1.85
C HIS A 66 -7.44 2.72 1.00
N ILE A 67 -7.43 2.33 -0.27
CA ILE A 67 -6.42 2.75 -1.24
C ILE A 67 -7.15 3.56 -2.33
N PRO A 68 -7.48 4.84 -2.07
CA PRO A 68 -8.22 5.66 -3.02
C PRO A 68 -7.47 5.96 -4.32
N VAL A 69 -6.13 6.01 -4.29
CA VAL A 69 -5.31 6.30 -5.47
C VAL A 69 -4.22 5.26 -5.58
N MET A 70 -4.10 4.70 -6.77
CA MET A 70 -2.97 3.89 -7.21
C MET A 70 -2.63 4.28 -8.64
N PHE A 71 -1.44 4.82 -8.85
CA PHE A 71 -0.97 5.22 -10.17
C PHE A 71 0.45 4.69 -10.37
N CYS A 72 0.74 4.11 -11.53
CA CYS A 72 2.03 3.49 -11.83
C CYS A 72 2.49 3.85 -13.24
N HIS A 73 3.80 4.07 -13.38
CA HIS A 73 4.50 4.28 -14.65
C HIS A 73 5.37 3.09 -15.02
#